data_AF-A0A854E3V1-F1
#
_entry.id   AF-A0A854E3V1-F1
#
_cell.length_a   1.000
_cell.length_b   1.000
_cell.length_c   1.000
_cell.angle_alpha   90.00
_cell.angle_beta   90.00
_cell.angle_gamma   90.00
#
_symmetry.space_group_name_H-M   'P 1'
#
loop_
_entity.id
_entity.type
_entity.pdbx_description
1 polymer ?
#
loop_
_entity_poly.entity_id
_entity_poly.type
_entity_poly.pdbx_seq_one_letter_code
_entity_poly.pdbx_strand_id
1 'polypeptide(L)'
;MLWKLLAVMALLAGVPAWAQGGSIPPTGTEQGWKGLHLAELVSEPGEGLSDFMLRIAPVLDQHTRESGHEVCGMVAQSADAERFGIRLGTTKGAMTCSMSRSNVPDGMHALNVSIHSHPHTRSVLPTAADVSFYAENPLSSGRMVKRGRSERVGGAYFSSGDYAAGPGYLVAEGQLLYQEGKGTERNLGHFVVTPGELAEPK
;
A
#
# COMPACT_ATOMS: atom_id res chain seq x y z
N MET A 1 -70.39 -2.46 37.81
CA MET A 1 -70.80 -1.09 38.20
C MET A 1 -69.81 -0.55 39.22
N LEU A 2 -69.44 0.71 39.05
CA LEU A 2 -68.54 1.59 39.82
C LEU A 2 -68.26 1.24 41.31
N TRP A 3 -66.97 1.22 41.70
CA TRP A 3 -66.41 1.93 42.89
C TRP A 3 -64.86 1.78 42.93
N LYS A 4 -64.07 2.88 42.83
CA LYS A 4 -63.50 3.73 43.93
C LYS A 4 -62.41 2.97 44.73
N LEU A 5 -61.19 3.44 45.05
CA LEU A 5 -60.65 4.75 45.46
C LEU A 5 -59.09 4.81 45.31
N LEU A 6 -58.56 6.05 45.23
CA LEU A 6 -57.32 6.65 45.81
C LEU A 6 -55.99 5.86 45.84
N ALA A 7 -54.91 6.33 45.19
CA ALA A 7 -54.06 7.52 45.41
C ALA A 7 -52.87 7.26 46.36
N VAL A 8 -51.63 7.39 45.86
CA VAL A 8 -50.48 7.96 46.57
C VAL A 8 -49.53 8.57 45.54
N MET A 9 -49.28 9.89 45.66
CA MET A 9 -48.15 10.56 45.04
C MET A 9 -46.86 10.18 45.78
N ALA A 10 -45.79 9.89 45.03
CA ALA A 10 -44.43 10.07 45.52
C ALA A 10 -43.65 10.87 44.46
N LEU A 11 -43.40 12.14 44.75
CA LEU A 11 -42.34 12.92 44.12
C LEU A 11 -41.00 12.32 44.55
N LEU A 12 -40.17 11.93 43.59
CA LEU A 12 -38.72 11.84 43.78
C LEU A 12 -38.06 12.78 42.78
N ALA A 13 -37.52 13.88 43.30
CA ALA A 13 -36.54 14.70 42.63
C ALA A 13 -35.18 13.99 42.64
N GLY A 14 -34.40 14.09 41.56
CA GLY A 14 -33.00 13.68 41.59
C GLY A 14 -32.39 13.43 40.20
N VAL A 15 -31.91 14.52 39.57
CA VAL A 15 -30.79 14.67 38.63
C VAL A 15 -30.48 13.57 37.56
N PRO A 16 -30.29 13.95 36.28
CA PRO A 16 -29.85 13.02 35.24
C PRO A 16 -28.43 12.53 35.54
N ALA A 17 -28.31 11.21 35.66
CA ALA A 17 -27.03 10.55 35.78
C ALA A 17 -26.26 10.67 34.46
N TRP A 18 -25.19 11.46 34.52
CA TRP A 18 -23.89 11.28 33.85
C TRP A 18 -23.92 10.63 32.47
N ALA A 19 -23.59 11.46 31.47
CA ALA A 19 -22.96 11.04 30.25
C ALA A 19 -21.68 10.23 30.56
N GLN A 20 -21.72 8.94 30.26
CA GLN A 20 -20.60 8.19 29.69
C GLN A 20 -21.13 7.67 28.35
N GLY A 21 -20.71 8.17 27.17
CA GLY A 21 -19.39 8.66 26.85
C GLY A 21 -18.43 7.49 26.77
N GLY A 22 -18.52 6.72 25.68
CA GLY A 22 -17.64 5.59 25.42
C GLY A 22 -18.37 4.42 24.78
N SER A 23 -18.77 4.60 23.51
CA SER A 23 -19.02 3.47 22.63
C SER A 23 -17.82 2.52 22.72
N ILE A 24 -18.08 1.26 23.06
CA ILE A 24 -17.11 0.18 22.89
C ILE A 24 -16.58 0.33 21.46
N PRO A 25 -15.27 0.55 21.23
CA PRO A 25 -14.77 0.58 19.88
C PRO A 25 -15.12 -0.78 19.27
N PRO A 26 -15.68 -0.84 18.04
CA PRO A 26 -15.56 -2.07 17.31
C PRO A 26 -14.06 -2.32 17.25
N THR A 27 -13.62 -3.40 17.89
CA THR A 27 -12.37 -4.06 17.55
C THR A 27 -12.50 -4.44 16.09
N GLY A 28 -12.25 -3.45 15.22
CA GLY A 28 -11.97 -3.65 13.82
C GLY A 28 -10.77 -4.57 13.82
N THR A 29 -11.00 -5.77 13.31
CA THR A 29 -9.96 -6.75 13.09
C THR A 29 -8.81 -6.09 12.36
N GLU A 30 -7.72 -5.80 13.07
CA GLU A 30 -6.40 -5.65 12.45
C GLU A 30 -6.01 -7.01 11.87
N GLN A 31 -6.60 -7.36 10.74
CA GLN A 31 -5.95 -8.20 9.74
C GLN A 31 -5.26 -7.24 8.77
N GLY A 32 -4.38 -6.43 9.35
CA GLY A 32 -3.65 -5.37 8.67
C GLY A 32 -2.49 -5.93 7.87
N TRP A 33 -2.24 -5.32 6.72
CA TRP A 33 -1.00 -5.49 5.99
C TRP A 33 0.20 -5.17 6.90
N LYS A 34 1.17 -6.10 6.99
CA LYS A 34 2.26 -6.05 7.99
C LYS A 34 3.49 -5.26 7.53
N GLY A 35 3.29 -4.15 6.82
CA GLY A 35 4.39 -3.28 6.39
C GLY A 35 4.31 -1.88 7.01
N LEU A 36 5.38 -1.12 6.84
CA LEU A 36 5.41 0.29 7.20
C LEU A 36 4.68 1.10 6.14
N HIS A 37 3.59 1.75 6.52
CA HIS A 37 2.92 2.73 5.68
C HIS A 37 3.82 3.95 5.46
N LEU A 38 3.93 4.41 4.21
CA LEU A 38 4.79 5.54 3.84
C LEU A 38 3.99 6.75 3.36
N ALA A 39 3.00 6.53 2.50
CA ALA A 39 2.18 7.59 1.94
C ALA A 39 0.84 7.03 1.44
N GLU A 40 -0.15 7.90 1.39
CA GLU A 40 -1.41 7.68 0.68
C GLU A 40 -1.55 8.75 -0.40
N LEU A 41 -1.80 8.32 -1.63
CA LEU A 41 -1.84 9.19 -2.80
C LEU A 41 -3.11 8.89 -3.57
N VAL A 42 -3.83 9.93 -3.96
CA VAL A 42 -5.08 9.86 -4.73
C VAL A 42 -4.93 10.71 -5.98
N SER A 43 -5.54 10.28 -7.08
CA SER A 43 -5.52 10.99 -8.34
C SER A 43 -6.38 12.25 -8.27
N GLU A 44 -6.05 13.24 -9.09
CA GLU A 44 -6.95 14.35 -9.34
C GLU A 44 -8.17 13.89 -10.16
N PRO A 45 -9.32 14.60 -10.10
CA PRO A 45 -10.46 14.31 -10.97
C PRO A 45 -10.06 14.35 -12.45
N GLY A 46 -10.38 13.28 -13.18
CA GLY A 46 -10.06 13.17 -14.60
C GLY A 46 -8.58 12.91 -14.92
N GLU A 47 -7.70 12.76 -13.91
CA GLU A 47 -6.33 12.33 -14.12
C GLU A 47 -6.30 10.87 -14.63
N GLY A 48 -5.69 10.65 -15.79
CA GLY A 48 -5.55 9.32 -16.35
C GLY A 48 -4.63 8.45 -15.47
N LEU A 49 -4.90 7.13 -15.42
CA LEU A 49 -4.11 6.22 -14.57
C LEU A 49 -2.60 6.31 -14.87
N SER A 50 -2.19 6.39 -16.14
CA SER A 50 -0.75 6.50 -16.47
C SER A 50 -0.12 7.78 -15.96
N ASP A 51 -0.84 8.90 -16.01
CA ASP A 51 -0.37 10.20 -15.50
C ASP A 51 -0.27 10.17 -13.97
N PHE A 52 -1.28 9.60 -13.31
CA PHE A 52 -1.26 9.36 -11.87
C PHE A 52 -0.04 8.51 -11.46
N MET A 53 0.21 7.41 -12.16
CA MET A 53 1.34 6.53 -11.85
C MET A 53 2.69 7.21 -12.10
N LEU A 54 2.82 8.03 -13.16
CA LEU A 54 4.02 8.83 -13.42
C LEU A 54 4.25 9.88 -12.32
N ARG A 55 3.19 10.52 -11.83
CA ARG A 55 3.26 11.52 -10.77
C ARG A 55 3.75 10.93 -9.45
N ILE A 56 3.34 9.71 -9.11
CA ILE A 56 3.75 9.06 -7.84
C ILE A 56 5.11 8.35 -7.94
N ALA A 57 5.57 8.00 -9.15
CA ALA A 57 6.81 7.23 -9.34
C ALA A 57 8.05 7.84 -8.62
N PRO A 58 8.29 9.17 -8.64
CA PRO A 58 9.37 9.78 -7.87
C PRO A 58 9.34 9.48 -6.37
N VAL A 59 8.16 9.32 -5.77
CA VAL A 59 8.01 9.03 -4.33
C VAL A 59 8.59 7.66 -4.00
N LEU A 60 8.30 6.65 -4.84
CA LEU A 60 8.84 5.30 -4.66
C LEU A 60 10.34 5.25 -4.92
N ASP A 61 10.80 5.88 -6.02
CA ASP A 61 12.22 5.93 -6.39
C ASP A 61 13.06 6.59 -5.29
N GLN A 62 12.64 7.76 -4.81
CA GLN A 62 13.34 8.50 -3.76
C GLN A 62 13.47 7.68 -2.48
N HIS A 63 12.38 7.08 -1.99
CA HIS A 63 12.44 6.26 -0.78
C HIS A 63 13.39 5.07 -0.95
N THR A 64 13.37 4.44 -2.13
CA THR A 64 14.22 3.29 -2.42
C THR A 64 15.69 3.68 -2.50
N ARG A 65 15.98 4.85 -3.08
CA ARG A 65 17.32 5.42 -3.13
C ARG A 65 17.88 5.73 -1.75
N GLU A 66 17.06 6.32 -0.89
CA GLU A 66 17.48 6.77 0.44
C GLU A 66 17.62 5.61 1.44
N SER A 67 16.70 4.64 1.39
CA SER A 67 16.63 3.56 2.37
C SER A 67 17.27 2.24 1.91
N GLY A 68 17.38 2.04 0.60
CA GLY A 68 17.73 0.75 0.00
C GLY A 68 16.61 -0.29 0.03
N HIS A 69 15.38 0.09 0.43
CA HIS A 69 14.23 -0.81 0.49
C HIS A 69 13.23 -0.54 -0.65
N GLU A 70 12.66 -1.60 -1.19
CA GLU A 70 11.56 -1.49 -2.15
C GLU A 70 10.32 -0.89 -1.48
N VAL A 71 9.58 -0.10 -2.25
CA VAL A 71 8.25 0.41 -1.90
C VAL A 71 7.25 -0.25 -2.83
N CYS A 72 6.09 -0.62 -2.31
CA CYS A 72 5.02 -1.20 -3.11
C CYS A 72 3.64 -0.75 -2.65
N GLY A 73 2.65 -1.02 -3.50
CA GLY A 73 1.24 -0.82 -3.20
C GLY A 73 0.34 -1.41 -4.26
N MET A 74 -0.95 -1.50 -3.95
CA MET A 74 -1.98 -1.90 -4.89
C MET A 74 -2.67 -0.66 -5.44
N VAL A 75 -2.82 -0.59 -6.76
CA VAL A 75 -3.66 0.43 -7.40
C VAL A 75 -5.12 0.14 -7.02
N ALA A 76 -5.80 1.19 -6.59
CA ALA A 76 -7.19 1.18 -6.21
C ALA A 76 -7.99 2.20 -6.99
N GLN A 77 -9.30 2.05 -6.97
CA GLN A 77 -10.24 2.98 -7.58
C GLN A 77 -11.36 3.34 -6.61
N SER A 78 -11.81 4.59 -6.66
CA SER A 78 -12.99 5.04 -5.92
C SER A 78 -14.26 4.31 -6.38
N ALA A 79 -15.29 4.28 -5.53
CA ALA A 79 -16.55 3.59 -5.85
C ALA A 79 -17.28 4.17 -7.07
N ASP A 80 -17.08 5.46 -7.36
CA ASP A 80 -17.63 6.17 -8.52
C ASP A 80 -16.74 6.06 -9.78
N ALA A 81 -15.59 5.38 -9.69
CA ALA A 81 -14.59 5.24 -10.76
C ALA A 81 -13.90 6.53 -11.23
N GLU A 82 -14.13 7.66 -10.56
CA GLU A 82 -13.60 8.98 -10.95
C GLU A 82 -12.15 9.20 -10.51
N ARG A 83 -11.66 8.42 -9.54
CA ARG A 83 -10.31 8.58 -8.99
C ARG A 83 -9.60 7.24 -8.81
N PHE A 84 -8.30 7.28 -9.03
CA PHE A 84 -7.38 6.23 -8.63
C PHE A 84 -6.76 6.57 -7.28
N GLY A 85 -6.28 5.56 -6.59
CA GLY A 85 -5.53 5.78 -5.36
C GLY A 85 -4.58 4.64 -5.05
N ILE A 86 -3.63 4.93 -4.17
CA ILE A 86 -2.67 3.95 -3.71
C ILE A 86 -2.27 4.26 -2.28
N ARG A 87 -2.11 3.18 -1.50
CA ARG A 87 -1.47 3.23 -0.20
C ARG A 87 -0.10 2.60 -0.32
N LEU A 88 0.93 3.43 -0.35
CA LEU A 88 2.31 2.99 -0.46
C LEU A 88 2.84 2.52 0.89
N GLY A 89 3.69 1.50 0.83
CA GLY A 89 4.45 1.10 1.98
C GLY A 89 5.60 0.15 1.66
N THR A 90 6.33 -0.21 2.70
CA THR A 90 7.51 -1.08 2.58
C THR A 90 7.52 -2.14 3.67
N THR A 91 7.98 -3.34 3.34
CA THR A 91 8.32 -4.39 4.31
C THR A 91 9.76 -4.26 4.81
N LYS A 92 10.49 -3.21 4.40
CA LYS A 92 11.94 -3.04 4.61
C LYS A 92 12.78 -4.15 3.94
N GLY A 93 12.25 -4.73 2.86
CA GLY A 93 12.98 -5.64 1.99
C GLY A 93 13.74 -4.86 0.92
N ALA A 94 14.96 -5.30 0.59
CA ALA A 94 15.75 -4.68 -0.50
C ALA A 94 15.44 -5.29 -1.88
N MET A 95 14.72 -6.41 -1.90
CA MET A 95 14.38 -7.16 -3.13
C MET A 95 13.03 -7.88 -3.02
N THR A 96 12.27 -7.58 -1.97
CA THR A 96 10.94 -8.11 -1.75
C THR A 96 10.06 -7.01 -1.17
N CYS A 97 8.84 -6.94 -1.68
CA CYS A 97 7.79 -6.12 -1.11
C CYS A 97 6.48 -6.89 -1.12
N SER A 98 5.89 -7.10 0.06
CA SER A 98 4.61 -7.79 0.18
C SER A 98 3.47 -6.79 -0.03
N MET A 99 2.53 -7.10 -0.92
CA MET A 99 1.37 -6.27 -1.21
C MET A 99 0.09 -6.95 -0.75
N SER A 100 -0.87 -6.17 -0.27
CA SER A 100 -2.21 -6.66 0.07
C SER A 100 -3.28 -5.88 -0.68
N ARG A 101 -4.28 -6.58 -1.21
CA ARG A 101 -5.47 -5.96 -1.81
C ARG A 101 -6.33 -5.17 -0.81
N SER A 102 -6.15 -5.42 0.50
CA SER A 102 -6.78 -4.64 1.56
C SER A 102 -6.00 -3.38 1.92
N ASN A 103 -4.74 -3.23 1.48
CA ASN A 103 -3.92 -2.04 1.74
C ASN A 103 -4.13 -1.02 0.62
N VAL A 104 -5.28 -0.36 0.65
CA VAL A 104 -5.70 0.68 -0.28
C VAL A 104 -6.27 1.87 0.50
N PRO A 105 -6.40 3.06 -0.10
CA PRO A 105 -7.05 4.20 0.54
C PRO A 105 -8.48 3.86 0.98
N ASP A 106 -8.94 4.50 2.05
CA ASP A 106 -10.27 4.25 2.61
C ASP A 106 -11.37 4.49 1.57
N GLY A 107 -12.34 3.57 1.51
CA GLY A 107 -13.46 3.64 0.55
C GLY A 107 -13.11 3.29 -0.90
N MET A 108 -11.85 2.95 -1.20
CA MET A 108 -11.44 2.49 -2.53
C MET A 108 -11.34 0.95 -2.61
N HIS A 109 -11.37 0.43 -3.83
CA HIS A 109 -11.26 -1.00 -4.12
C HIS A 109 -10.05 -1.31 -5.01
N ALA A 110 -9.31 -2.38 -4.70
CA ALA A 110 -8.10 -2.76 -5.43
C ALA A 110 -8.39 -3.32 -6.83
N LEU A 111 -7.70 -2.78 -7.85
CA LEU A 111 -7.85 -3.12 -9.27
C LEU A 111 -7.05 -4.35 -9.75
N ASN A 112 -6.43 -5.12 -8.85
CA ASN A 112 -5.49 -6.20 -9.20
C ASN A 112 -4.27 -5.74 -10.02
N VAL A 113 -3.90 -4.48 -9.90
CA VAL A 113 -2.68 -3.94 -10.51
C VAL A 113 -1.76 -3.48 -9.38
N SER A 114 -0.51 -3.95 -9.41
CA SER A 114 0.50 -3.58 -8.42
C SER A 114 1.39 -2.44 -8.93
N ILE A 115 2.13 -1.83 -8.01
CA ILE A 115 3.34 -1.08 -8.32
C ILE A 115 4.40 -1.41 -7.28
N HIS A 116 5.65 -1.51 -7.73
CA HIS A 116 6.80 -1.52 -6.84
C HIS A 116 7.99 -0.78 -7.43
N SER A 117 8.97 -0.46 -6.60
CA SER A 117 10.26 0.10 -7.01
C SER A 117 11.39 -0.91 -6.90
N HIS A 118 12.39 -0.74 -7.75
CA HIS A 118 13.64 -1.50 -7.71
C HIS A 118 14.79 -0.71 -7.07
N PRO A 119 15.76 -1.40 -6.46
CA PRO A 119 16.99 -0.77 -5.99
C PRO A 119 17.81 -0.15 -7.14
N HIS A 120 18.54 0.92 -6.84
CA HIS A 120 19.44 1.60 -7.77
C HIS A 120 20.75 0.84 -8.04
N THR A 121 20.95 -0.29 -7.38
CA THR A 121 22.09 -1.18 -7.58
C THR A 121 21.63 -2.45 -8.32
N ARG A 122 22.55 -3.07 -9.07
CA ARG A 122 22.28 -4.34 -9.76
C ARG A 122 22.46 -5.58 -8.87
N SER A 123 22.73 -5.34 -7.59
CA SER A 123 22.76 -6.36 -6.56
C SER A 123 22.55 -5.73 -5.19
N VAL A 124 21.90 -6.47 -4.30
CA VAL A 124 21.67 -6.05 -2.91
C VAL A 124 22.16 -7.13 -1.96
N LEU A 125 22.31 -6.78 -0.69
CA LEU A 125 22.41 -7.75 0.39
C LEU A 125 21.00 -7.97 0.95
N PRO A 126 20.46 -9.19 0.95
CA PRO A 126 19.15 -9.47 1.51
C PRO A 126 19.05 -9.01 2.97
N THR A 127 17.97 -8.29 3.26
CA THR A 127 17.59 -7.86 4.60
C THR A 127 16.99 -9.03 5.39
N ALA A 128 16.67 -8.79 6.66
CA ALA A 128 15.90 -9.76 7.44
C ALA A 128 14.49 -9.98 6.84
N ALA A 129 13.85 -8.93 6.33
CA ALA A 129 12.54 -9.02 5.70
C ALA A 129 12.56 -9.89 4.44
N ASP A 130 13.59 -9.76 3.60
CA ASP A 130 13.76 -10.58 2.40
C ASP A 130 13.88 -12.06 2.78
N VAL A 131 14.72 -12.39 3.77
CA VAL A 131 14.91 -13.77 4.22
C VAL A 131 13.62 -14.37 4.78
N SER A 132 12.88 -13.61 5.60
CA SER A 132 11.57 -14.03 6.11
C SER A 132 10.57 -14.29 4.98
N PHE A 133 10.48 -13.37 4.00
CA PHE A 133 9.58 -13.51 2.86
C PHE A 133 9.85 -14.82 2.09
N TYR A 134 11.10 -15.09 1.72
CA TYR A 134 11.46 -16.30 0.98
C TYR A 134 11.30 -17.58 1.80
N ALA A 135 11.49 -17.53 3.12
CA ALA A 135 11.26 -18.67 4.01
C ALA A 135 9.77 -19.03 4.13
N GLU A 136 8.90 -18.02 4.16
CA GLU A 136 7.44 -18.19 4.23
C GLU A 136 6.82 -18.53 2.86
N ASN A 137 7.50 -18.20 1.76
CA ASN A 137 7.04 -18.38 0.38
C ASN A 137 8.00 -19.26 -0.46
N PRO A 138 8.31 -20.50 -0.02
CA PRO A 138 9.29 -21.35 -0.69
C PRO A 138 8.81 -21.84 -2.07
N LEU A 139 7.50 -21.99 -2.27
CA LEU A 139 6.89 -22.45 -3.52
C LEU A 139 6.81 -21.34 -4.58
N SER A 140 6.60 -20.09 -4.15
CA SER A 140 6.45 -18.93 -5.03
C SER A 140 7.79 -18.50 -5.65
N SER A 141 8.90 -18.84 -5.00
CA SER A 141 10.23 -18.39 -5.36
C SER A 141 11.14 -19.49 -5.89
N GLY A 142 10.95 -20.74 -5.44
CA GLY A 142 11.88 -21.85 -5.68
C GLY A 142 13.30 -21.58 -5.19
N ARG A 143 13.51 -20.52 -4.39
CA ARG A 143 14.83 -19.93 -4.11
C ARG A 143 14.97 -19.70 -2.62
N MET A 144 16.02 -20.28 -2.04
CA MET A 144 16.43 -20.01 -0.67
C MET A 144 17.35 -18.79 -0.65
N VAL A 145 16.88 -17.69 -0.09
CA VAL A 145 17.66 -16.47 0.13
C VAL A 145 18.23 -16.47 1.54
N LYS A 146 19.51 -16.11 1.69
CA LYS A 146 20.21 -16.05 2.98
C LYS A 146 20.92 -14.71 3.13
N ARG A 147 21.02 -14.23 4.37
CA ARG A 147 21.84 -13.04 4.68
C ARG A 147 23.31 -13.30 4.34
N GLY A 148 24.03 -12.24 3.98
CA GLY A 148 25.48 -12.27 3.76
C GLY A 148 25.93 -12.71 2.36
N ARG A 149 25.00 -13.12 1.49
CA ARG A 149 25.27 -13.34 0.06
C ARG A 149 24.57 -12.26 -0.75
N SER A 150 25.29 -11.58 -1.63
CA SER A 150 24.66 -10.61 -2.52
C SER A 150 23.83 -11.31 -3.58
N GLU A 151 22.65 -10.76 -3.82
CA GLU A 151 21.69 -11.27 -4.79
C GLU A 151 21.54 -10.28 -5.94
N ARG A 152 21.54 -10.79 -7.18
CA ARG A 152 21.34 -9.97 -8.38
C ARG A 152 19.87 -9.60 -8.49
N VAL A 153 19.58 -8.31 -8.41
CA VAL A 153 18.25 -7.71 -8.42
C VAL A 153 18.34 -6.30 -9.03
N GLY A 154 17.21 -5.64 -9.20
CA GLY A 154 17.15 -4.28 -9.70
C GLY A 154 17.29 -4.16 -11.22
N GLY A 155 17.46 -2.93 -11.69
CA GLY A 155 17.40 -2.58 -13.11
C GLY A 155 15.99 -2.39 -13.65
N ALA A 156 15.88 -1.78 -14.83
CA ALA A 156 14.63 -1.49 -15.52
C ALA A 156 14.05 -2.71 -16.27
N TYR A 157 13.79 -3.81 -15.55
CA TYR A 157 13.12 -5.00 -16.09
C TYR A 157 12.36 -5.76 -14.99
N PHE A 158 11.28 -6.44 -15.37
CA PHE A 158 10.49 -7.25 -14.45
C PHE A 158 11.11 -8.65 -14.23
N SER A 159 11.08 -9.11 -12.98
CA SER A 159 11.48 -10.44 -12.56
C SER A 159 10.41 -11.50 -12.91
N SER A 160 10.76 -12.79 -12.87
CA SER A 160 9.77 -13.88 -12.97
C SER A 160 8.69 -13.80 -11.88
N GLY A 161 9.05 -13.32 -10.69
CA GLY A 161 8.09 -13.12 -9.59
C GLY A 161 7.12 -11.99 -9.91
N ASP A 162 7.59 -10.93 -10.54
CA ASP A 162 6.75 -9.77 -10.91
C ASP A 162 5.70 -10.20 -11.94
N TYR A 163 6.09 -10.97 -12.96
CA TYR A 163 5.13 -11.52 -13.93
C TYR A 163 4.13 -12.48 -13.27
N ALA A 164 4.58 -13.28 -12.30
CA ALA A 164 3.71 -14.23 -11.59
C ALA A 164 2.71 -13.52 -10.64
N ALA A 165 3.01 -12.30 -10.20
CA ALA A 165 2.14 -11.50 -9.33
C ALA A 165 0.94 -10.89 -10.08
N GLY A 166 0.94 -10.93 -11.42
CA GLY A 166 -0.10 -10.33 -12.27
C GLY A 166 0.34 -8.99 -12.86
N PRO A 167 -0.57 -8.22 -13.47
CA PRO A 167 -0.25 -6.92 -14.08
C PRO A 167 0.29 -5.92 -13.06
N GLY A 168 1.25 -5.11 -13.47
CA GLY A 168 1.87 -4.17 -12.54
C GLY A 168 2.81 -3.17 -13.17
N TYR A 169 3.05 -2.11 -12.41
CA TYR A 169 4.00 -1.06 -12.70
C TYR A 169 5.32 -1.31 -11.98
N LEU A 170 6.42 -0.92 -12.61
CA LEU A 170 7.75 -0.94 -12.02
C LEU A 170 8.38 0.45 -12.12
N VAL A 171 8.84 0.96 -10.98
CA VAL A 171 9.66 2.16 -10.88
C VAL A 171 11.12 1.74 -10.80
N ALA A 172 11.89 2.04 -11.83
CA ALA A 172 13.30 1.64 -11.88
C ALA A 172 14.10 2.58 -12.77
N GLU A 173 15.31 2.95 -12.33
CA GLU A 173 16.28 3.71 -13.14
C GLU A 173 15.70 5.03 -13.71
N GLY A 174 14.81 5.70 -12.96
CA GLY A 174 14.14 6.94 -13.39
C GLY A 174 13.04 6.73 -14.43
N GLN A 175 12.56 5.50 -14.60
CA GLN A 175 11.53 5.11 -15.58
C GLN A 175 10.32 4.48 -14.88
N LEU A 176 9.14 4.75 -15.42
CA LEU A 176 7.93 3.99 -15.11
C LEU A 176 7.69 2.97 -16.22
N LEU A 177 7.74 1.69 -15.86
CA LEU A 177 7.42 0.58 -16.73
C LEU A 177 6.07 -0.02 -16.35
N TYR A 178 5.41 -0.68 -17.29
CA TYR A 178 4.20 -1.45 -17.06
C TYR A 178 4.25 -2.78 -17.81
N GLN A 179 3.66 -3.82 -17.22
CA GLN A 179 3.44 -5.11 -17.87
C GLN A 179 2.07 -5.69 -17.50
N GLU A 180 1.52 -6.48 -18.41
CA GLU A 180 0.30 -7.28 -18.31
C GLU A 180 0.60 -8.73 -18.74
N GLY A 181 1.73 -9.25 -18.24
CA GLY A 181 2.32 -10.53 -18.63
C GLY A 181 3.60 -10.36 -19.45
N LYS A 182 4.39 -11.43 -19.51
CA LYS A 182 5.67 -11.45 -20.21
C LYS A 182 5.50 -11.16 -21.71
N GLY A 183 6.30 -10.23 -22.24
CA GLY A 183 6.25 -9.77 -23.63
C GLY A 183 5.32 -8.57 -23.86
N THR A 184 4.70 -8.02 -22.82
CA THR A 184 3.80 -6.86 -22.90
C THR A 184 4.41 -5.60 -22.28
N GLU A 185 5.70 -5.65 -21.95
CA GLU A 185 6.40 -4.59 -21.21
C GLU A 185 6.42 -3.30 -22.02
N ARG A 186 6.08 -2.20 -21.36
CA ARG A 186 6.04 -0.86 -21.97
C ARG A 186 6.74 0.12 -21.04
N ASN A 187 7.57 0.99 -21.62
CA ASN A 187 8.02 2.18 -20.92
C ASN A 187 6.96 3.27 -21.09
N LEU A 188 6.37 3.71 -19.98
CA LEU A 188 5.33 4.73 -19.96
C LEU A 188 5.88 6.15 -19.81
N GLY A 189 7.15 6.29 -19.48
CA GLY A 189 7.81 7.59 -19.39
C GLY A 189 8.98 7.60 -18.41
N HIS A 190 9.65 8.75 -18.42
CA HIS A 190 10.67 9.09 -17.44
C HIS A 190 10.12 10.09 -16.45
N PHE A 191 10.63 10.04 -15.22
CA PHE A 191 10.32 11.03 -14.19
C PHE A 191 11.60 11.65 -13.65
N VAL A 192 11.47 12.87 -13.12
CA VAL A 192 12.59 13.58 -12.49
C VAL A 192 12.46 13.43 -10.98
N VAL A 193 13.53 12.99 -10.33
CA VAL A 193 13.64 13.06 -8.87
C VAL A 193 14.29 14.38 -8.53
N THR A 194 13.51 15.33 -8.01
CA THR A 194 14.05 16.58 -7.47
C THR A 194 14.47 16.33 -6.01
N PRO A 195 15.76 16.36 -5.67
CA PRO A 195 16.16 16.15 -4.28
C PRO A 195 15.61 17.27 -3.38
N GLY A 196 14.89 16.90 -2.32
CA GLY A 196 14.43 17.83 -1.27
C GLY A 196 13.02 18.41 -1.44
N GLU A 197 12.33 18.14 -2.54
CA GLU A 197 10.88 18.36 -2.62
C GLU A 197 10.18 17.06 -2.24
N LEU A 198 9.76 16.94 -0.97
CA LEU A 198 8.53 16.19 -0.74
C LEU A 198 7.51 16.87 -1.63
N ALA A 199 6.98 16.15 -2.63
CA ALA A 199 5.98 16.68 -3.53
C ALA A 199 4.79 17.16 -2.67
N GLU A 200 4.79 18.43 -2.31
CA GLU A 200 3.63 19.06 -1.73
C GLU A 200 2.59 19.11 -2.84
N PRO A 201 1.37 18.59 -2.58
CA PRO A 201 0.30 18.70 -3.54
C PRO A 201 0.04 20.19 -3.79
N LYS A 202 0.17 20.63 -5.05
CA LYS A 202 -0.36 21.93 -5.48
C LYS A 202 -1.88 21.87 -5.54
#